data_AF-A0A7W0CLF6-F1
#
_entry.id   AF-A0A7W0CLF6-F1
#
_cell.length_a   1.000
_cell.length_b   1.000
_cell.length_c   1.000
_cell.angle_alpha   90.00
_cell.angle_beta   90.00
_cell.angle_gamma   90.00
#
_symmetry.space_group_name_H-M   'P 1'
#
loop_
_entity.id
_entity.type
_entity.pdbx_description
1 polymer ?
#
loop_
_entity_poly.entity_id
_entity_poly.type
_entity_poly.pdbx_seq_one_letter_code
_entity_poly.pdbx_strand_id
1 'polypeptide(L)'
;MISPLRLALAAVPVGAAIIVPGIALAEPPPLKVEFSDVNCRSNQVTVTITNQGSKRTEYTVLKDGERIDRGDPDTGETNKETVTVDPRDSARITVVSNNVEVAEEKVYNDCKRKPYHRNNNDWGYGRRLPYTGPPADLMGKLATGAGLLMVGGIAWWMSAIWPRETFRF
;
A
#
# COMPACT_ATOMS: atom_id res chain seq x y z
N MET A 1 -72.27 22.31 19.56
CA MET A 1 -72.21 21.14 20.47
C MET A 1 -71.73 19.93 19.67
N ILE A 2 -70.65 19.30 20.16
CA ILE A 2 -70.17 17.91 19.94
C ILE A 2 -69.39 17.58 18.62
N SER A 3 -68.09 17.30 18.83
CA SER A 3 -67.03 16.68 17.97
C SER A 3 -67.36 15.19 17.62
N PRO A 4 -66.60 14.37 16.83
CA PRO A 4 -65.12 14.30 16.70
C PRO A 4 -64.54 14.06 15.27
N LEU A 5 -63.37 14.61 14.95
CA LEU A 5 -62.04 13.96 14.98
C LEU A 5 -61.92 12.65 14.16
N ARG A 6 -61.16 12.68 13.06
CA ARG A 6 -60.33 11.54 12.61
C ARG A 6 -58.91 11.99 12.32
N LEU A 7 -57.99 11.42 13.10
CA LEU A 7 -56.52 11.42 12.96
C LEU A 7 -56.14 10.93 11.55
N ALA A 8 -55.28 11.62 10.79
CA ALA A 8 -53.82 11.75 10.91
C ALA A 8 -53.05 10.43 10.72
N LEU A 9 -52.27 10.34 9.63
CA LEU A 9 -51.02 9.57 9.60
C LEU A 9 -50.09 10.18 8.53
N ALA A 10 -49.23 11.11 8.95
CA ALA A 10 -48.09 11.55 8.16
C ALA A 10 -46.99 10.50 8.31
N ALA A 11 -46.63 9.83 7.22
CA ALA A 11 -45.51 8.91 7.18
C ALA A 11 -44.20 9.71 7.22
N VAL A 12 -43.46 9.63 8.33
CA VAL A 12 -42.09 10.13 8.43
C VAL A 12 -41.15 9.06 7.87
N PRO A 13 -40.32 9.33 6.86
CA PRO A 13 -39.25 8.42 6.50
C PRO A 13 -38.22 8.45 7.63
N VAL A 14 -38.10 7.33 8.34
CA VAL A 14 -37.04 7.10 9.34
C VAL A 14 -35.71 7.15 8.60
N GLY A 15 -34.98 8.27 8.78
CA GLY A 15 -33.61 8.42 8.33
C GLY A 15 -32.72 7.44 9.09
N ALA A 16 -32.19 6.45 8.38
CA ALA A 16 -31.16 5.56 8.90
C ALA A 16 -29.86 6.36 9.07
N ALA A 17 -29.57 6.79 10.29
CA ALA A 17 -28.24 7.26 10.66
C ALA A 17 -27.28 6.06 10.62
N ILE A 18 -26.47 5.97 9.57
CA ILE A 18 -25.38 5.01 9.47
C ILE A 18 -24.32 5.46 10.47
N ILE A 19 -24.29 4.82 11.64
CA ILE A 19 -23.19 4.89 12.59
C ILE A 19 -22.02 4.19 11.90
N VAL A 20 -21.12 4.96 11.27
CA VAL A 20 -19.82 4.45 10.85
C VAL A 20 -19.01 4.27 12.14
N PRO A 21 -18.67 3.04 12.57
CA PRO A 21 -17.74 2.88 13.67
C PRO A 21 -16.43 3.52 13.24
N GLY A 22 -16.00 4.55 13.99
CA GLY A 22 -14.69 5.15 13.82
C GLY A 22 -13.65 4.07 14.04
N ILE A 23 -13.09 3.55 12.95
CA ILE A 23 -11.85 2.79 12.99
C ILE A 23 -10.80 3.78 13.47
N ALA A 24 -10.44 3.68 14.75
CA ALA A 24 -9.22 4.27 15.26
C ALA A 24 -8.09 3.59 14.49
N LEU A 25 -7.69 4.19 13.37
CA LEU A 25 -6.42 3.89 12.74
C LEU A 25 -5.39 4.17 13.82
N ALA A 26 -4.77 3.12 14.35
CA ALA A 26 -3.62 3.27 15.22
C ALA A 26 -2.69 4.25 14.51
N GLU A 27 -2.35 5.36 15.19
CA GLU A 27 -1.40 6.32 14.62
C GLU A 27 -0.17 5.52 14.20
N PRO A 28 0.29 5.68 12.95
CA PRO A 28 1.45 4.94 12.49
C PRO A 28 2.60 5.24 13.45
N PRO A 29 3.31 4.20 13.92
CA PRO A 29 4.42 4.39 14.83
C PRO A 29 5.37 5.44 14.25
N PRO A 30 5.97 6.31 15.09
CA PRO A 30 6.74 7.46 14.61
C PRO A 30 8.04 7.10 13.88
N LEU A 31 8.32 5.82 13.69
CA LEU A 31 9.51 5.32 13.04
C LEU A 31 9.26 5.24 11.52
N LYS A 32 9.97 6.08 10.77
CA LYS A 32 10.05 5.97 9.32
C LYS A 32 11.16 4.96 9.00
N VAL A 33 10.82 3.91 8.27
CA VAL A 33 11.77 2.86 7.86
C VAL A 33 11.91 2.87 6.34
N GLU A 34 13.15 2.86 5.85
CA GLU A 34 13.47 2.76 4.43
C GLU A 34 14.46 1.60 4.20
N PHE A 35 14.14 0.72 3.26
CA PHE A 35 15.01 -0.39 2.86
C PHE A 35 15.77 -0.03 1.58
N SER A 36 17.08 -0.21 1.60
CA SER A 36 17.92 -0.02 0.42
C SER A 36 17.97 -1.29 -0.43
N ASP A 37 18.31 -1.14 -1.72
CA ASP A 37 18.62 -2.30 -2.56
C ASP A 37 19.82 -3.11 -2.03
N VAL A 38 19.87 -4.40 -2.34
CA VAL A 38 20.97 -5.29 -1.92
C VAL A 38 22.28 -4.82 -2.55
N ASN A 39 23.29 -4.56 -1.71
CA ASN A 39 24.64 -4.28 -2.16
C ASN A 39 25.32 -5.58 -2.60
N CYS A 40 25.36 -5.83 -3.91
CA CYS A 40 25.96 -7.04 -4.47
C CYS A 40 27.46 -7.23 -4.21
N ARG A 41 28.18 -6.19 -3.74
CA ARG A 41 29.58 -6.34 -3.35
C ARG A 41 29.72 -6.96 -1.96
N SER A 42 28.82 -6.64 -1.04
CA SER A 42 28.86 -7.10 0.36
C SER A 42 27.74 -8.07 0.73
N ASN A 43 26.77 -8.31 -0.16
CA ASN A 43 25.55 -9.09 0.10
C ASN A 43 24.72 -8.53 1.27
N GLN A 44 24.68 -7.20 1.41
CA GLN A 44 24.03 -6.53 2.53
C GLN A 44 22.93 -5.58 2.06
N VAL A 45 21.88 -5.50 2.86
CA VAL A 45 20.78 -4.55 2.76
C VAL A 45 20.95 -3.53 3.87
N THR A 46 20.93 -2.24 3.53
CA THR A 46 20.90 -1.18 4.54
C THR A 46 19.46 -0.79 4.85
N VAL A 47 19.07 -0.96 6.11
CA VAL A 47 17.80 -0.53 6.67
C VAL A 47 18.04 0.80 7.38
N THR A 48 17.39 1.86 6.91
CA THR A 48 17.47 3.18 7.52
C THR A 48 16.24 3.39 8.38
N ILE A 49 16.43 3.57 9.69
CA ILE A 49 15.36 3.81 10.65
C ILE A 49 15.50 5.24 11.18
N THR A 50 14.48 6.07 10.96
CA THR A 50 14.44 7.45 11.44
C THR A 50 13.29 7.62 12.44
N ASN A 51 13.59 8.10 13.64
CA ASN A 51 12.57 8.44 14.63
C ASN A 51 12.00 9.84 14.37
N GLN A 52 10.81 9.91 13.79
CA GLN A 52 10.08 11.16 13.57
C GLN A 52 9.17 11.55 14.75
N GLY A 53 9.25 10.80 15.84
CA GLY A 53 8.46 11.01 17.04
C GLY A 53 9.05 12.11 17.91
N SER A 54 8.29 12.49 18.93
CA SER A 54 8.74 13.47 19.94
C SER A 54 9.50 12.83 21.11
N LYS A 55 9.65 11.51 21.12
CA LYS A 55 10.29 10.73 22.19
C LYS A 55 11.20 9.66 21.62
N ARG A 56 12.21 9.28 22.40
CA ARG A 56 13.04 8.09 22.14
C ARG A 56 12.14 6.86 21.97
N THR A 57 12.41 6.07 20.94
CA THR A 57 11.61 4.89 20.59
C THR A 57 12.52 3.72 20.29
N GLU A 58 12.37 2.61 21.02
CA GLU A 58 13.13 1.38 20.79
C GLU A 58 12.59 0.64 19.56
N TYR A 59 13.49 0.08 18.76
CA TYR A 59 13.18 -0.85 17.67
C TYR A 59 14.04 -2.11 17.74
N THR A 60 13.53 -3.17 17.15
CA THR A 60 14.23 -4.44 16.95
C THR A 60 14.12 -4.82 15.48
N VAL A 61 15.25 -5.13 14.85
CA VAL A 61 15.31 -5.61 13.47
C VAL A 61 15.37 -7.14 13.49
N LEU A 62 14.41 -7.76 12.79
CA LEU A 62 14.30 -9.20 12.63
C LEU A 62 14.61 -9.58 11.18
N LYS A 63 15.33 -10.67 10.98
CA LYS A 63 15.50 -11.35 9.69
C LYS A 63 14.86 -12.73 9.80
N ASP A 64 13.82 -12.98 9.01
CA ASP A 64 13.08 -14.26 9.01
C ASP A 64 12.58 -14.66 10.41
N GLY A 65 12.27 -13.66 11.26
CA GLY A 65 11.85 -13.83 12.65
C GLY A 65 12.99 -13.92 13.68
N GLU A 66 14.25 -14.00 13.25
CA GLU A 66 15.41 -13.98 14.13
C GLU A 66 15.88 -12.54 14.39
N ARG A 67 16.19 -12.21 15.64
CA ARG A 67 16.70 -10.89 16.00
C ARG A 67 18.13 -10.70 15.52
N ILE A 68 18.32 -9.74 14.61
CA ILE A 68 19.64 -9.34 14.11
C ILE A 68 20.19 -8.17 14.93
N ASP A 69 19.37 -7.15 15.17
CA ASP A 69 19.82 -5.95 15.86
C ASP A 69 18.72 -5.24 16.66
N ARG A 70 19.13 -4.28 17.49
CA ARG A 70 18.27 -3.42 18.30
C ARG A 70 18.88 -2.02 18.41
N GLY A 71 18.04 -0.99 18.33
CA GLY A 71 18.45 0.38 18.59
C GLY A 71 17.36 1.20 19.28
N ASP A 72 17.76 2.33 19.84
CA ASP A 72 16.89 3.26 20.55
C ASP A 72 17.17 4.72 20.14
N PRO A 73 16.87 5.10 18.88
CA PRO A 73 17.15 6.43 18.36
C PRO A 73 16.39 7.51 19.14
N ASP A 74 17.11 8.59 19.45
CA ASP A 74 16.54 9.82 19.98
C ASP A 74 15.64 10.52 18.95
N THR A 75 14.92 11.55 19.39
CA THR A 75 14.02 12.33 18.54
C THR A 75 14.75 12.92 17.34
N GLY A 76 14.30 12.58 16.12
CA GLY A 76 14.91 13.01 14.86
C GLY A 76 16.17 12.25 14.45
N GLU A 77 16.65 11.32 15.28
CA GLU A 77 17.85 10.53 15.00
C GLU A 77 17.57 9.48 13.92
N THR A 78 18.61 9.16 13.14
CA THR A 78 18.56 8.18 12.06
C THR A 78 19.65 7.14 12.26
N ASN A 79 19.24 5.89 12.44
CA ASN A 79 20.13 4.75 12.54
C ASN A 79 20.12 3.96 11.23
N LYS A 80 21.25 3.30 10.95
CA LYS A 80 21.43 2.50 9.74
C LYS A 80 21.91 1.12 10.14
N GLU A 81 21.07 0.12 9.91
CA GLU A 81 21.40 -1.27 10.16
C GLU A 81 21.69 -2.02 8.88
N THR A 82 22.71 -2.86 8.90
CA THR A 82 23.08 -3.70 7.77
C THR A 82 22.65 -5.14 8.02
N VAL A 83 21.82 -5.69 7.14
CA VAL A 83 21.34 -7.07 7.18
C VAL A 83 21.97 -7.84 6.03
N THR A 84 22.66 -8.95 6.33
CA THR A 84 23.26 -9.82 5.31
C THR A 84 22.21 -10.79 4.75
N VAL A 85 22.11 -10.85 3.42
CA VAL A 85 21.23 -11.77 2.69
C VAL A 85 22.08 -12.58 1.72
N ASP A 86 22.02 -13.91 1.80
CA ASP A 86 22.87 -14.77 0.99
C ASP A 86 22.58 -14.66 -0.52
N PRO A 87 23.57 -14.87 -1.41
CA PRO A 87 23.36 -14.78 -2.84
C PRO A 87 22.31 -15.78 -3.34
N ARG A 88 21.38 -15.31 -4.20
CA ARG A 88 20.24 -16.09 -4.72
C ARG A 88 19.26 -16.55 -3.64
N ASP A 89 19.28 -15.91 -2.49
CA ASP A 89 18.33 -16.15 -1.42
C ASP A 89 17.38 -14.95 -1.24
N SER A 90 16.34 -15.13 -0.43
CA SER A 90 15.45 -14.07 -0.02
C SER A 90 15.30 -14.05 1.49
N ALA A 91 15.27 -12.86 2.08
CA ALA A 91 15.04 -12.69 3.51
C ALA A 91 13.88 -11.74 3.74
N ARG A 92 13.06 -12.04 4.75
CA ARG A 92 12.04 -11.12 5.26
C ARG A 92 12.66 -10.29 6.36
N ILE A 93 12.71 -8.97 6.16
CA ILE A 93 13.24 -8.03 7.15
C ILE A 93 12.04 -7.34 7.79
N THR A 94 11.89 -7.51 9.10
CA THR A 94 10.78 -6.94 9.88
C THR A 94 11.36 -6.02 10.94
N VAL A 95 10.84 -4.79 11.02
CA VAL A 95 11.18 -3.84 12.08
C VAL A 95 10.02 -3.78 13.05
N VAL A 96 10.29 -4.14 14.31
CA VAL A 96 9.31 -4.18 15.39
C VAL A 96 9.65 -3.10 16.40
N SER A 97 8.65 -2.36 16.87
CA SER A 97 8.77 -1.39 17.95
C SER A 97 7.62 -1.55 18.92
N ASN A 98 7.89 -1.57 20.24
CA ASN A 98 6.88 -1.78 21.27
C ASN A 98 5.98 -3.02 21.01
N ASN A 99 6.57 -4.11 20.50
CA ASN A 99 5.87 -5.33 20.06
C ASN A 99 4.85 -5.16 18.92
N VAL A 100 4.91 -4.06 18.17
CA VAL A 100 4.11 -3.81 16.97
C VAL A 100 5.03 -3.78 15.75
N GLU A 101 4.61 -4.44 14.67
CA GLU A 101 5.30 -4.36 13.39
C GLU A 101 5.14 -2.97 12.79
N VAL A 102 6.27 -2.31 12.57
CA VAL A 102 6.34 -0.95 12.01
C VAL A 102 6.45 -1.03 10.49
N ALA A 103 7.31 -1.92 10.01
CA ALA A 103 7.60 -2.11 8.61
C ALA A 103 8.07 -3.54 8.36
N GLU A 104 7.70 -4.07 7.21
CA GLU A 104 8.17 -5.34 6.72
C GLU A 104 8.50 -5.23 5.23
N GLU A 105 9.65 -5.76 4.83
CA GLU A 105 10.00 -5.91 3.42
C GLU A 105 10.65 -7.26 3.16
N LYS A 106 10.19 -7.93 2.09
CA LYS A 106 10.83 -9.13 1.58
C LYS A 106 11.85 -8.74 0.53
N VAL A 107 13.12 -8.96 0.84
CA VAL A 107 14.24 -8.61 -0.04
C VAL A 107 14.78 -9.85 -0.71
N TYR A 108 15.02 -9.75 -2.02
CA TYR A 108 15.58 -10.80 -2.84
C TYR A 108 17.01 -10.44 -3.24
N ASN A 109 17.97 -11.30 -2.95
CA ASN A 109 19.35 -11.14 -3.41
C ASN A 109 19.51 -11.75 -4.81
N ASP A 110 19.07 -11.00 -5.82
CA ASP A 110 19.22 -11.33 -7.23
C ASP A 110 20.60 -10.97 -7.81
N CYS A 111 21.62 -10.83 -6.97
CA CYS A 111 22.97 -10.51 -7.41
C CYS A 111 23.50 -11.63 -8.31
N LYS A 112 23.38 -11.42 -9.62
CA LYS A 112 24.02 -12.25 -10.63
C LYS A 112 25.53 -12.10 -10.43
N ARG A 113 26.24 -13.19 -10.15
CA ARG A 113 27.69 -13.27 -10.34
C ARG A 113 28.00 -12.96 -11.81
N LYS A 114 28.15 -11.69 -12.17
CA LYS A 114 28.88 -11.33 -13.39
C LYS A 114 30.36 -11.46 -13.06
N PRO A 115 31.17 -12.16 -13.87
CA PRO A 115 32.62 -12.10 -13.71
C PRO A 115 33.04 -10.63 -13.76
N TYR A 116 33.94 -10.26 -12.86
CA TYR A 116 34.47 -8.90 -12.73
C TYR A 116 35.16 -8.50 -14.05
N HIS A 117 34.44 -7.83 -14.95
CA HIS A 117 35.02 -7.22 -16.13
C HIS A 117 35.56 -5.85 -15.73
N ARG A 118 36.88 -5.72 -15.83
CA ARG A 118 37.69 -4.54 -15.45
C ARG A 118 37.61 -3.44 -16.54
N ASN A 119 36.44 -3.16 -17.10
CA ASN A 119 36.22 -2.02 -17.99
C ASN A 119 35.21 -1.03 -17.38
N ASN A 120 35.70 0.19 -17.18
CA ASN A 120 35.11 1.24 -16.36
C ASN A 120 34.01 2.02 -17.12
N ASN A 121 33.03 1.29 -17.66
CA ASN A 121 31.91 1.89 -18.37
C ASN A 121 30.60 1.10 -18.27
N ASP A 122 30.52 0.06 -17.46
CA ASP A 122 29.25 -0.61 -17.12
C ASP A 122 28.65 0.02 -15.84
N TRP A 123 28.16 1.26 -15.98
CA TRP A 123 27.35 1.91 -14.95
C TRP A 123 25.96 1.26 -14.89
N GLY A 124 25.91 0.07 -14.32
CA GLY A 124 24.68 -0.61 -13.89
C GLY A 124 24.06 0.07 -12.68
N TYR A 125 23.85 1.38 -12.73
CA TYR A 125 22.88 2.03 -11.85
C TYR A 125 21.50 1.70 -12.41
N GLY A 126 20.80 0.80 -11.74
CA GLY A 126 19.36 0.65 -11.88
C GLY A 126 18.74 2.02 -11.64
N ARG A 127 18.45 2.74 -12.72
CA ARG A 127 17.67 3.96 -12.68
C ARG A 127 16.26 3.55 -12.26
N ARG A 128 16.01 3.41 -10.95
CA ARG A 128 14.65 3.50 -10.40
C ARG A 128 14.14 4.85 -10.87
N LEU A 129 13.15 4.81 -11.75
CA LEU A 129 12.37 5.98 -12.10
C LEU A 129 11.85 6.56 -10.78
N PRO A 130 11.89 7.89 -10.60
CA PRO A 130 11.35 8.52 -9.40
C PRO A 130 9.91 8.04 -9.22
N TYR A 131 9.55 7.75 -7.98
CA TYR A 131 8.21 7.34 -7.59
C TYR A 131 7.19 8.41 -8.01
N THR A 132 6.54 8.24 -9.16
CA THR A 132 5.49 9.15 -9.65
C THR A 132 4.16 8.84 -8.98
N GLY A 133 4.14 8.98 -7.65
CA GLY A 133 2.92 9.02 -6.85
C GLY A 133 2.14 7.70 -6.69
N PRO A 134 1.04 7.74 -5.90
CA PRO A 134 0.17 6.58 -5.63
C PRO A 134 -0.45 6.01 -6.92
N PRO A 135 -1.03 4.79 -6.92
CA PRO A 135 -1.49 4.11 -8.13
C PRO A 135 -2.76 4.74 -8.72
N ALA A 136 -2.67 5.96 -9.22
CA ALA A 136 -3.67 6.59 -10.08
C ALA A 136 -3.89 5.77 -11.35
N ASP A 137 -2.91 4.95 -11.75
CA ASP A 137 -3.06 4.02 -12.88
C ASP A 137 -4.07 2.90 -12.57
N LEU A 138 -4.21 2.46 -11.31
CA LEU A 138 -5.22 1.47 -10.93
C LEU A 138 -6.63 2.06 -10.98
N MET A 139 -6.82 3.26 -10.41
CA MET A 139 -8.11 3.95 -10.45
C MET A 139 -8.46 4.44 -11.85
N GLY A 140 -7.48 4.84 -12.65
CA GLY A 140 -7.65 5.18 -14.07
C GLY A 140 -8.10 3.98 -14.90
N LYS A 141 -7.51 2.79 -14.67
CA LYS A 141 -7.95 1.54 -15.30
C LYS A 141 -9.36 1.13 -14.88
N LEU A 142 -9.68 1.27 -13.60
CA LEU A 142 -11.02 1.02 -13.06
C LEU A 142 -12.07 1.97 -13.67
N ALA A 143 -11.78 3.27 -13.73
CA ALA A 143 -12.66 4.27 -14.32
C ALA A 143 -12.92 4.00 -15.81
N THR A 144 -11.87 3.64 -16.56
CA THR A 144 -11.99 3.32 -17.99
C THR A 144 -12.79 2.03 -18.21
N GLY A 145 -12.53 0.99 -17.42
CA GLY A 145 -13.29 -0.27 -17.47
C GLY A 145 -14.77 -0.06 -17.12
N ALA A 146 -15.06 0.69 -16.06
CA ALA A 146 -16.43 1.00 -15.66
C ALA A 146 -17.19 1.80 -16.73
N GLY A 147 -16.52 2.77 -17.36
CA GLY A 147 -17.10 3.55 -18.47
C GLY A 147 -17.51 2.67 -19.66
N LEU A 148 -16.65 1.73 -20.06
CA LEU A 148 -16.95 0.79 -21.15
C LEU A 148 -18.13 -0.13 -20.83
N LEU A 149 -18.22 -0.63 -19.59
CA LEU A 149 -19.34 -1.47 -19.16
C LEU A 149 -20.66 -0.69 -19.15
N MET A 150 -20.64 0.58 -18.72
CA MET A 150 -21.83 1.42 -18.70
C MET A 150 -22.34 1.71 -20.13
N VAL A 151 -21.46 2.12 -21.03
CA VAL A 151 -21.83 2.41 -22.43
C VAL A 151 -22.30 1.15 -23.15
N GLY A 152 -21.59 0.03 -23.00
CA GLY A 152 -21.98 -1.25 -23.59
C GLY A 152 -23.34 -1.74 -23.07
N GLY A 153 -23.58 -1.60 -21.77
CA GLY A 153 -24.86 -1.94 -21.14
C GLY A 153 -26.03 -1.11 -21.68
N ILE A 154 -25.85 0.20 -21.83
CA ILE A 154 -26.87 1.09 -22.41
C ILE A 154 -27.17 0.72 -23.86
N ALA A 155 -26.13 0.50 -24.68
CA ALA A 155 -26.30 0.13 -26.09
C ALA A 155 -27.01 -1.23 -26.25
N TRP A 156 -26.66 -2.20 -25.41
CA TRP A 156 -27.31 -3.50 -25.40
C TRP A 156 -28.79 -3.40 -25.00
N TRP A 157 -29.07 -2.65 -23.93
CA TRP A 157 -30.45 -2.44 -23.46
C TRP A 157 -31.32 -1.73 -24.51
N MET A 158 -30.79 -0.68 -25.17
CA MET A 158 -31.48 0.02 -26.25
C MET A 158 -31.74 -0.88 -27.47
N SER A 159 -30.84 -1.83 -27.75
CA SER A 159 -31.01 -2.81 -28.82
C SER A 159 -32.03 -3.90 -28.48
N ALA A 160 -32.19 -4.23 -27.19
CA ALA A 160 -33.17 -5.19 -26.71
C ALA A 160 -34.59 -4.62 -26.67
N ILE A 161 -34.73 -3.30 -26.46
CA ILE A 161 -36.04 -2.64 -26.34
C ILE A 161 -36.63 -2.17 -27.67
N TRP A 162 -35.82 -2.13 -28.74
CA TRP A 162 -36.30 -1.70 -30.06
C TRP A 162 -37.24 -2.75 -30.69
N PRO A 163 -38.46 -2.37 -31.12
CA PRO A 163 -39.39 -3.27 -31.76
C PRO A 163 -38.84 -3.74 -33.11
N ARG A 164 -38.71 -5.06 -33.31
CA ARG A 164 -38.43 -5.65 -34.63
C ARG A 164 -39.72 -5.75 -35.45
N GLU A 165 -40.41 -4.64 -35.64
CA GLU A 165 -41.56 -4.58 -36.54
C GLU A 165 -41.00 -4.47 -37.97
N THR A 166 -40.99 -5.59 -38.69
CA THR A 166 -40.69 -5.63 -40.12
C THR A 166 -41.81 -4.92 -40.87
N PHE A 167 -41.54 -3.78 -41.51
CA PHE A 167 -42.45 -3.20 -42.50
C PHE A 167 -42.62 -4.19 -43.65
N ARG A 168 -43.75 -4.88 -43.66
CA ARG A 168 -44.19 -5.77 -44.73
C ARG A 168 -45.01 -4.91 -45.70
N PHE A 169 -44.38 -4.50 -46.80
CA PHE A 169 -45.08 -3.95 -47.97
C PHE A 169 -45.35 -5.09 -48.96
#